data_AF-A0A941KWD0-F1
#
_entry.id   AF-A0A941KWD0-F1
#
_cell.length_a   1.000
_cell.length_b   1.000
_cell.length_c   1.000
_cell.angle_alpha   90.00
_cell.angle_beta   90.00
_cell.angle_gamma   90.00
#
_symmetry.space_group_name_H-M   'P 1'
#
loop_
_entity.id
_entity.type
_entity.pdbx_description
1 polymer ?
#
loop_
_entity_poly.entity_id
_entity_poly.type
_entity_poly.pdbx_seq_one_letter_code
_entity_poly.pdbx_strand_id
1 'polypeptide(L)'
;MEILGLSQFDLALIILCPIGGVIGSFAHAIIDTIDPISSPKDEKQAVFASKELQEKRGAWLGLRCTLGAILGLVLGLYFVGAIQENSATIAKILAFSILAGYAAPKIWAAQDKIVDAKLKKILAGSKEDKT
;
A
#
# COMPACT_ATOMS: atom_id res chain seq x y z
N MET A 1 -22.32 -10.98 -20.98
CA MET A 1 -23.29 -10.01 -20.44
C MET A 1 -22.54 -8.69 -20.31
N GLU A 2 -22.52 -7.91 -21.40
CA GLU A 2 -21.77 -6.64 -21.48
C GLU A 2 -22.68 -5.51 -21.00
N ILE A 3 -22.53 -5.10 -19.74
CA ILE A 3 -23.43 -4.09 -19.16
C ILE A 3 -22.88 -2.66 -19.37
N LEU A 4 -21.60 -2.49 -19.73
CA LEU A 4 -20.94 -1.18 -19.86
C LEU A 4 -19.81 -1.12 -20.92
N GLY A 5 -19.78 -2.05 -21.90
CA GLY A 5 -18.62 -2.22 -22.79
C GLY A 5 -17.36 -2.74 -22.06
N LEU A 6 -17.54 -3.19 -20.82
CA LEU A 6 -16.52 -3.85 -20.00
C LEU A 6 -16.63 -5.36 -20.21
N SER A 7 -15.49 -5.97 -20.48
CA SER A 7 -15.35 -7.42 -20.50
C SER A 7 -15.54 -8.00 -19.09
N GLN A 8 -15.88 -9.29 -19.01
CA GLN A 8 -15.86 -10.00 -17.74
C GLN A 8 -14.46 -9.98 -17.09
N PHE A 9 -13.41 -9.89 -17.92
CA PHE A 9 -12.03 -9.73 -17.47
C PHE A 9 -11.81 -8.36 -16.79
N ASP A 10 -12.34 -7.29 -17.36
CA ASP A 10 -12.24 -5.95 -16.79
C ASP A 10 -12.94 -5.85 -15.44
N LEU A 11 -14.14 -6.45 -15.34
CA LEU A 11 -14.88 -6.52 -14.08
C LEU A 11 -14.08 -7.27 -13.01
N ALA A 12 -13.44 -8.39 -13.39
CA ALA A 12 -12.58 -9.13 -12.48
C ALA A 12 -11.39 -8.29 -12.01
N LEU A 13 -10.76 -7.50 -12.89
CA LEU A 13 -9.65 -6.61 -12.51
C LEU A 13 -10.09 -5.51 -11.54
N ILE A 14 -11.23 -4.87 -11.80
CA ILE A 14 -11.79 -3.80 -10.96
C ILE A 14 -12.07 -4.31 -9.53
N ILE A 15 -12.41 -5.59 -9.37
CA ILE A 15 -12.70 -6.18 -8.05
C ILE A 15 -11.45 -6.78 -7.40
N LEU A 16 -10.68 -7.59 -8.15
CA LEU A 16 -9.54 -8.33 -7.62
C LEU A 16 -8.36 -7.40 -7.28
N CYS A 17 -8.11 -6.36 -8.07
CA CYS A 17 -6.96 -5.48 -7.84
C CYS A 17 -7.06 -4.70 -6.52
N PRO A 18 -8.20 -4.10 -6.14
CA PRO A 18 -8.41 -3.53 -4.81
C PRO A 18 -8.19 -4.53 -3.68
N ILE A 19 -8.73 -5.74 -3.82
CA ILE A 19 -8.56 -6.81 -2.81
C ILE A 19 -7.07 -7.14 -2.66
N GLY A 20 -6.36 -7.31 -3.76
CA GLY A 20 -4.91 -7.52 -3.75
C GLY A 20 -4.16 -6.37 -3.09
N GLY A 21 -4.52 -5.12 -3.40
CA GLY A 21 -3.94 -3.93 -2.77
C GLY A 21 -4.16 -3.87 -1.26
N VAL A 22 -5.36 -4.25 -0.78
CA VAL A 22 -5.65 -4.39 0.66
C VAL A 22 -4.76 -5.45 1.28
N ILE A 23 -4.64 -6.64 0.67
CA ILE A 23 -3.80 -7.74 1.18
C ILE A 23 -2.34 -7.29 1.30
N GLY A 24 -1.81 -6.62 0.27
CA GLY A 24 -0.46 -6.09 0.27
C GLY A 24 -0.22 -5.05 1.36
N SER A 25 -1.15 -4.09 1.49
CA SER A 25 -1.08 -3.06 2.53
C SER A 25 -1.20 -3.64 3.95
N PHE A 26 -2.04 -4.66 4.12
CA PHE A 26 -2.18 -5.38 5.37
C PHE A 26 -0.90 -6.14 5.74
N ALA A 27 -0.27 -6.82 4.77
CA ALA A 27 1.02 -7.47 4.97
C ALA A 27 2.13 -6.48 5.37
N HIS A 28 2.14 -5.27 4.79
CA HIS A 28 3.04 -4.21 5.26
C HIS A 28 2.74 -3.83 6.70
N ALA A 29 1.47 -3.62 7.06
CA ALA A 29 1.08 -3.24 8.42
C ALA A 29 1.50 -4.28 9.46
N ILE A 30 1.43 -5.58 9.14
CA ILE A 30 1.93 -6.64 10.01
C ILE A 30 3.44 -6.48 10.25
N ILE A 31 4.24 -6.31 9.20
CA ILE A 31 5.70 -6.18 9.34
C ILE A 31 6.10 -4.90 10.05
N ASP A 32 5.31 -3.84 9.90
CA ASP A 32 5.54 -2.57 10.58
C ASP A 32 5.19 -2.63 12.08
N THR A 33 4.28 -3.52 12.48
CA THR A 33 3.78 -3.62 13.86
C THR A 33 4.37 -4.78 14.66
N ILE A 34 4.79 -5.86 13.99
CA ILE A 34 5.47 -7.00 14.59
C ILE A 34 6.95 -6.83 14.32
N ASP A 35 7.74 -6.66 15.37
CA ASP A 35 9.19 -6.77 15.26
C ASP A 35 9.55 -8.26 15.18
N PRO A 36 9.94 -8.79 14.00
CA PRO A 36 10.20 -10.22 13.84
C PRO A 36 11.45 -10.66 14.60
N ILE A 37 12.29 -9.72 15.06
CA ILE A 37 13.57 -9.99 15.74
C ILE A 37 13.38 -10.05 17.26
N SER A 38 12.47 -9.25 17.81
CA SER A 38 12.19 -9.17 19.26
C SER A 38 10.91 -9.86 19.71
N SER A 39 10.30 -10.69 18.85
CA SER A 39 9.05 -11.41 19.15
C SER A 39 9.14 -12.14 20.51
N PRO A 40 8.22 -11.89 21.45
CA PRO A 40 8.22 -12.55 22.75
C PRO A 40 8.13 -14.06 22.55
N LYS A 41 9.16 -14.80 22.99
CA LYS A 41 9.18 -16.27 22.90
C LYS A 41 8.32 -16.95 23.96
N ASP A 42 7.82 -16.18 24.93
CA ASP A 42 6.96 -16.64 26.02
C ASP A 42 5.52 -16.12 25.84
N GLU A 43 4.59 -17.01 25.54
CA GLU A 43 3.15 -16.72 25.40
C GLU A 43 2.49 -16.18 26.69
N LYS A 44 3.17 -16.32 27.84
CA LYS A 44 2.67 -15.87 29.15
C LYS A 44 2.68 -14.35 29.34
N GLN A 45 3.29 -13.59 28.42
CA GLN A 45 3.36 -12.12 28.47
C GLN A 45 2.45 -11.44 27.44
N ALA A 46 1.34 -12.08 27.05
CA ALA A 46 0.32 -11.44 26.22
C ALA A 46 -0.42 -10.34 27.01
N VAL A 47 0.19 -9.17 27.13
CA VAL A 47 -0.45 -7.98 27.69
C VAL A 47 -1.43 -7.45 26.65
N PHE A 48 -2.73 -7.67 26.87
CA PHE A 48 -3.76 -7.04 26.06
C PHE A 48 -3.60 -5.51 26.14
N ALA A 49 -3.41 -4.87 24.98
CA ALA A 49 -3.28 -3.42 24.89
C ALA A 49 -4.53 -2.71 25.44
N SER A 50 -4.36 -1.52 26.01
CA SER A 50 -5.49 -0.70 26.48
C SER A 50 -6.47 -0.38 25.34
N LYS A 51 -7.76 -0.22 25.65
CA LYS A 51 -8.83 0.02 24.65
C LYS A 51 -8.54 1.22 23.74
N GLU A 52 -8.05 2.32 24.30
CA GLU A 52 -7.70 3.52 23.53
C GLU A 52 -6.57 3.26 22.51
N LEU A 53 -5.60 2.40 22.87
CA LEU A 53 -4.48 2.06 22.01
C LEU A 53 -4.91 1.06 20.92
N GLN A 54 -5.89 0.20 21.21
CA GLN A 54 -6.52 -0.68 20.21
C GLN A 54 -7.33 0.13 19.18
N GLU A 55 -8.09 1.13 19.61
CA GLU A 55 -8.87 1.98 18.70
C GLU A 55 -7.97 2.76 17.73
N LYS A 56 -6.90 3.39 18.24
CA LYS A 56 -5.92 4.10 17.41
C LYS A 56 -5.24 3.17 16.41
N ARG A 57 -4.88 1.95 16.83
CA ARG A 57 -4.30 0.93 15.94
C ARG A 57 -5.30 0.46 14.88
N GLY A 58 -6.56 0.27 15.26
CA GLY A 58 -7.64 -0.11 14.35
C GLY A 58 -7.89 0.97 13.29
N ALA A 59 -7.95 2.25 13.69
CA ALA A 59 -8.12 3.36 12.76
C ALA A 59 -6.93 3.50 11.80
N TRP A 60 -5.70 3.36 12.31
CA TRP A 60 -4.49 3.38 11.49
C TRP A 60 -4.46 2.24 10.47
N LEU A 61 -4.79 1.01 10.90
CA LEU A 61 -4.87 -0.16 10.03
C LEU A 61 -5.97 0.00 8.98
N GLY A 62 -7.14 0.49 9.38
CA GLY A 62 -8.26 0.75 8.49
C GLY A 62 -7.89 1.74 7.38
N LEU A 63 -7.30 2.88 7.76
CA LEU A 63 -6.83 3.88 6.80
C LEU A 63 -5.79 3.31 5.83
N ARG A 64 -4.90 2.46 6.32
CA ARG A 64 -3.89 1.77 5.51
C ARG A 64 -4.54 0.83 4.49
N CYS A 65 -5.46 -0.01 4.93
CA CYS A 65 -6.21 -0.90 4.05
C CYS A 65 -7.02 -0.11 3.00
N THR A 66 -7.66 1.01 3.37
CA THR A 66 -8.34 1.89 2.43
C THR A 66 -7.38 2.43 1.37
N LEU A 67 -6.18 2.84 1.76
CA LEU A 67 -5.15 3.30 0.82
C LEU A 67 -4.72 2.19 -0.14
N GLY A 68 -4.52 0.97 0.38
CA GLY A 68 -4.27 -0.22 -0.44
C GLY A 68 -5.40 -0.52 -1.43
N ALA A 69 -6.66 -0.40 -0.99
CA ALA A 69 -7.83 -0.58 -1.85
C ALA A 69 -7.87 0.45 -3.00
N ILE A 70 -7.64 1.73 -2.70
CA ILE A 70 -7.59 2.80 -3.70
C ILE A 70 -6.46 2.54 -4.70
N LEU A 71 -5.28 2.17 -4.22
CA LEU A 71 -4.12 1.92 -5.08
C LEU A 71 -4.35 0.71 -6.00
N GLY A 72 -4.96 -0.35 -5.45
CA GLY A 72 -5.40 -1.51 -6.23
C GLY A 72 -6.50 -1.16 -7.24
N LEU A 73 -7.44 -0.28 -6.88
CA LEU A 73 -8.49 0.18 -7.80
C LEU A 73 -7.90 0.96 -8.98
N VAL A 74 -7.00 1.91 -8.71
CA VAL A 74 -6.30 2.68 -9.76
C VAL A 74 -5.55 1.73 -10.69
N LEU A 75 -4.90 0.70 -10.13
CA LEU A 75 -4.22 -0.33 -10.90
C LEU A 75 -5.16 -1.15 -11.77
N GLY A 76 -6.31 -1.57 -11.22
CA GLY A 76 -7.34 -2.28 -11.97
C GLY A 76 -7.83 -1.44 -13.14
N LEU A 77 -8.22 -0.19 -12.88
CA LEU A 77 -8.69 0.76 -13.90
C LEU A 77 -7.64 1.05 -14.98
N TYR A 78 -6.35 1.12 -14.61
CA TYR A 78 -5.26 1.34 -15.55
C TYR A 78 -5.16 0.25 -16.63
N PHE A 79 -5.56 -0.98 -16.29
CA PHE A 79 -5.45 -2.13 -17.18
C PHE A 79 -6.76 -2.53 -17.87
N VAL A 80 -7.87 -1.90 -17.52
CA VAL A 80 -9.17 -2.09 -18.19
C VAL A 80 -9.03 -1.80 -19.68
N GLY A 81 -9.44 -2.75 -20.52
CA GLY A 81 -9.39 -2.62 -21.99
C GLY A 81 -7.98 -2.51 -22.60
N ALA A 82 -6.93 -2.55 -21.80
CA ALA A 82 -5.55 -2.36 -22.25
C ALA A 82 -4.80 -3.68 -22.50
N ILE A 83 -5.29 -4.81 -21.97
CA ILE A 83 -4.57 -6.09 -22.02
C ILE A 83 -5.43 -7.24 -22.57
N GLN A 84 -4.74 -8.22 -23.17
CA GLN A 84 -5.28 -9.51 -23.59
C GLN A 84 -6.02 -10.22 -22.44
N GLU A 85 -7.22 -10.67 -22.77
CA GLU A 85 -8.13 -11.44 -21.92
C GLU A 85 -7.62 -12.86 -21.69
N ASN A 86 -6.63 -13.01 -20.81
CA ASN A 86 -6.05 -14.29 -20.41
C ASN A 86 -5.95 -14.35 -18.88
N SER A 87 -6.27 -15.51 -18.30
CA SER A 87 -6.15 -15.78 -16.87
C SER A 87 -4.73 -15.57 -16.34
N ALA A 88 -3.71 -15.89 -17.15
CA ALA A 88 -2.31 -15.66 -16.79
C ALA A 88 -2.00 -14.16 -16.63
N THR A 89 -2.65 -13.30 -17.42
CA THR A 89 -2.51 -11.84 -17.30
C THR A 89 -3.14 -11.34 -16.01
N ILE A 90 -4.38 -11.76 -15.71
CA ILE A 90 -5.07 -11.39 -14.46
C ILE A 90 -4.21 -11.75 -13.25
N ALA A 91 -3.66 -12.97 -13.21
CA ALA A 91 -2.83 -13.42 -12.10
C ALA A 91 -1.60 -12.52 -11.89
N LYS A 92 -0.95 -12.08 -12.98
CA LYS A 92 0.19 -11.16 -12.93
C LYS A 92 -0.21 -9.78 -12.41
N ILE A 93 -1.33 -9.24 -12.89
CA ILE A 93 -1.82 -7.92 -12.45
C ILE A 93 -2.24 -7.97 -10.98
N LEU A 94 -2.90 -9.04 -10.56
CA LEU A 94 -3.25 -9.26 -9.16
C LEU A 94 -2.02 -9.36 -8.26
N ALA A 95 -1.01 -10.15 -8.67
CA ALA A 95 0.25 -10.20 -7.94
C ALA A 95 0.92 -8.83 -7.87
N PHE A 96 0.86 -8.06 -8.95
CA PHE A 96 1.37 -6.70 -8.98
C PHE A 96 0.60 -5.75 -8.06
N SER A 97 -0.73 -5.87 -7.95
CA SER A 97 -1.52 -5.03 -7.05
C SER A 97 -1.20 -5.32 -5.57
N ILE A 98 -0.95 -6.58 -5.23
CA ILE A 98 -0.46 -6.97 -3.89
C ILE A 98 0.91 -6.34 -3.62
N LEU A 99 1.85 -6.48 -4.55
CA LEU A 99 3.18 -5.90 -4.41
C LEU A 99 3.13 -4.37 -4.30
N ALA A 100 2.29 -3.72 -5.10
CA ALA A 100 2.11 -2.27 -5.07
C ALA A 100 1.53 -1.80 -3.72
N GLY A 101 0.48 -2.48 -3.21
CA GLY A 101 -0.09 -2.20 -1.90
C GLY A 101 0.93 -2.38 -0.76
N TYR A 102 1.81 -3.38 -0.87
CA TYR A 102 2.88 -3.61 0.09
C TYR A 102 4.02 -2.58 -0.02
N ALA A 103 4.45 -2.23 -1.24
CA ALA A 103 5.65 -1.43 -1.47
C ALA A 103 5.42 0.08 -1.42
N ALA A 104 4.20 0.56 -1.72
CA ALA A 104 3.89 1.98 -1.81
C ALA A 104 4.37 2.82 -0.60
N PRO A 105 4.19 2.37 0.66
CA PRO A 105 4.65 3.16 1.80
C PRO A 105 6.18 3.28 1.92
N LYS A 106 6.91 2.22 1.55
CA LYS A 106 8.37 2.22 1.54
C LYS A 106 8.89 3.19 0.47
N ILE A 107 8.22 3.23 -0.67
CA ILE A 107 8.55 4.13 -1.78
C ILE A 107 8.30 5.59 -1.37
N TRP A 108 7.14 5.90 -0.78
CA TRP A 108 6.85 7.26 -0.31
C TRP A 108 7.83 7.73 0.77
N ALA A 109 8.14 6.88 1.76
CA ALA A 109 9.12 7.22 2.80
C ALA A 109 10.54 7.46 2.22
N ALA A 110 10.91 6.78 1.14
CA ALA A 110 12.17 7.05 0.44
C ALA A 110 12.13 8.37 -0.35
N GLN A 111 11.00 8.69 -0.99
CA GLN A 111 10.80 9.94 -1.71
C GLN A 111 10.85 11.15 -0.78
N ASP A 112 10.19 11.08 0.39
CA ASP A 112 10.18 12.16 1.38
C ASP A 112 11.62 12.53 1.80
N LYS A 113 12.47 11.52 2.07
CA LYS A 113 13.89 11.75 2.40
C LYS A 113 14.66 12.44 1.29
N ILE A 114 14.39 12.10 0.03
CA ILE A 114 15.04 12.71 -1.13
C ILE A 114 14.60 14.17 -1.28
N VAL A 115 13.30 14.45 -1.13
CA VAL A 115 12.74 15.80 -1.21
C VAL A 115 13.29 16.67 -0.08
N ASP A 116 13.33 16.17 1.16
CA ASP A 116 13.91 16.86 2.31
C ASP A 116 15.38 17.19 2.11
N ALA A 117 16.16 16.25 1.57
CA ALA A 117 17.57 16.48 1.28
C ALA A 117 17.77 17.58 0.22
N LYS A 118 16.90 17.63 -0.80
CA LYS A 118 16.93 18.70 -1.81
C LYS A 118 16.53 20.04 -1.22
N LEU A 119 15.49 20.11 -0.40
CA LEU A 119 15.05 21.34 0.27
C LEU A 119 16.15 21.92 1.16
N LYS A 120 16.83 21.08 1.95
CA LYS A 120 17.96 21.51 2.79
C LYS A 120 19.11 22.11 1.98
N LYS A 121 19.43 21.54 0.81
CA LYS A 121 20.46 22.09 -0.09
C LYS A 121 20.06 23.46 -0.64
N ILE A 122 18.81 23.63 -1.06
CA ILE A 122 18.30 24.91 -1.58
C ILE A 122 18.33 25.99 -0.49
N LEU A 123 17.90 25.65 0.73
CA LEU A 123 17.91 26.59 1.86
C LEU A 123 19.33 26.96 2.33
N ALA A 124 20.29 26.03 2.24
CA ALA A 124 21.69 26.29 2.55
C ALA A 124 22.32 27.24 1.51
N GLY A 125 22.12 26.97 0.21
CA GLY A 125 22.62 27.84 -0.86
C GLY A 125 21.99 29.24 -0.86
N SER A 126 20.71 29.36 -0.46
CA SER A 126 20.04 30.66 -0.35
C SER A 126 20.53 31.53 0.82
N LYS A 127 21.23 30.95 1.81
CA LYS A 127 21.84 31.71 2.93
C LYS A 127 23.21 32.30 2.56
N GLU A 128 23.94 31.68 1.64
CA GLU A 128 25.25 32.17 1.21
C GLU A 128 25.15 33.40 0.29
N ASP A 129 24.06 33.55 -0.47
CA ASP A 129 23.83 34.66 -1.43
C ASP A 129 23.29 35.95 -0.79
N LYS A 130 23.17 36.00 0.55
CA LYS A 130 22.68 37.18 1.30
C LYS A 130 23.70 37.76 2.28
N THR A 131 24.95 37.32 2.21
CA THR A 131 26.07 37.87 3.01
C THR A 131 27.09 38.49 2.08
#